data_AF-A0A519MQK8-F1
#
_entry.id   AF-A0A519MQK8-F1
#
_cell.length_a   1.000
_cell.length_b   1.000
_cell.length_c   1.000
_cell.angle_alpha   90.00
_cell.angle_beta   90.00
_cell.angle_gamma   90.00
#
_symmetry.space_group_name_H-M   'P 1'
#
loop_
_entity.id
_entity.type
_entity.pdbx_description
1 polymer ?
#
loop_
_entity_poly.entity_id
_entity_poly.type
_entity_poly.pdbx_seq_one_letter_code
_entity_poly.pdbx_strand_id
1 'polypeptide(L)' 'MTVLLIEDDERISDFIVKGLEESNYIVVLARTGEEARDILNQQEWDIILL' A
#
# COMPACT_ATOMS: atom_id res chain seq x y z
N MET A 1 -7.29 -5.13 -8.68
CA MET A 1 -7.38 -5.00 -7.21
C MET A 1 -6.50 -3.83 -6.81
N THR A 2 -7.02 -2.91 -6.02
CA THR A 2 -6.28 -1.80 -5.42
C THR A 2 -5.92 -2.15 -3.98
N VAL A 3 -4.65 -1.99 -3.63
CA VAL A 3 -4.10 -2.33 -2.32
C VAL A 3 -3.47 -1.08 -1.72
N LEU A 4 -3.88 -0.73 -0.51
CA LEU A 4 -3.16 0.23 0.32
C LEU A 4 -2.20 -0.53 1.23
N LEU A 5 -0.90 -0.33 1.05
CA LEU A 5 0.15 -0.88 1.91
C LEU A 5 0.63 0.21 2.88
N ILE A 6 0.63 -0.08 4.17
CA ILE A 6 1.16 0.80 5.22
C ILE A 6 2.38 0.10 5.79
N GLU A 7 3.58 0.62 5.53
CA GLU A 7 4.85 -0.03 5.93
C GLU A 7 5.96 1.01 6.07
N ASP A 8 6.60 1.06 7.23
CA ASP A 8 7.61 2.05 7.58
C ASP A 8 9.04 1.62 7.19
N ASP A 9 9.31 0.32 7.06
CA ASP A 9 10.60 -0.17 6.56
C ASP A 9 10.67 -0.18 5.02
N GLU A 10 11.62 0.57 4.48
CA GLU A 10 11.86 0.71 3.04
C GLU A 10 12.13 -0.62 2.33
N ARG A 11 12.89 -1.53 2.96
CA ARG A 11 13.25 -2.81 2.33
C ARG A 11 12.04 -3.75 2.30
N ILE A 12 11.24 -3.75 3.36
CA ILE A 12 10.02 -4.56 3.43
C ILE A 12 8.99 -4.05 2.42
N SER A 13 8.73 -2.74 2.40
CA SER A 13 7.77 -2.16 1.46
C SER A 13 8.15 -2.42 0.01
N ASP A 14 9.43 -2.27 -0.34
CA ASP A 14 9.89 -2.44 -1.72
C ASP A 14 9.74 -3.88 -2.19
N PHE A 15 9.98 -4.84 -1.29
CA PHE A 15 9.76 -6.25 -1.57
C PHE A 15 8.27 -6.55 -1.79
N ILE A 16 7.39 -6.03 -0.94
CA ILE A 16 5.94 -6.27 -1.03
C ILE A 16 5.35 -5.59 -2.28
N VAL A 17 5.69 -4.32 -2.53
CA VAL A 17 5.21 -3.56 -3.70
C VAL A 17 5.57 -4.31 -4.97
N LYS A 18 6.85 -4.69 -5.14
CA LYS A 18 7.29 -5.44 -6.34
C LYS A 18 6.52 -6.75 -6.52
N GLY A 19 6.38 -7.55 -5.47
CA GLY A 19 5.68 -8.83 -5.56
C GLY A 19 4.18 -8.69 -5.89
N LEU A 20 3.53 -7.65 -5.37
CA LEU A 20 2.13 -7.36 -5.64
C LEU A 20 1.93 -6.78 -7.05
N GLU A 21 2.80 -5.88 -7.49
CA GLU A 21 2.76 -5.32 -8.85
C GLU A 21 3.02 -6.39 -9.91
N GLU A 22 3.98 -7.31 -9.67
CA GLU A 22 4.22 -8.49 -10.52
C GLU A 22 3.01 -9.42 -10.60
N SER A 23 2.13 -9.37 -9.60
CA SER A 23 0.86 -10.11 -9.56
C SER A 23 -0.32 -9.31 -10.14
N ASN A 24 -0.06 -8.22 -10.85
CA ASN A 24 -1.04 -7.31 -11.46
C ASN A 24 -1.96 -6.59 -10.46
N TYR A 25 -1.49 -6.34 -9.24
CA TYR A 25 -2.18 -5.46 -8.29
C TYR A 25 -1.71 -4.00 -8.44
N ILE A 26 -2.61 -3.06 -8.15
CA ILE A 26 -2.28 -1.64 -8.07
C ILE A 26 -2.00 -1.35 -6.59
N VAL A 27 -0.76 -1.02 -6.26
CA VAL A 27 -0.34 -0.79 -4.87
C VAL A 27 -0.10 0.69 -4.66
N VAL A 28 -0.68 1.23 -3.59
CA VAL A 28 -0.35 2.55 -3.07
C VAL A 28 0.30 2.36 -1.72
N LEU A 29 1.50 2.94 -1.56
CA LEU A 29 2.30 2.83 -0.36
C LEU A 29 2.12 4.07 0.51
N ALA A 30 1.83 3.86 1.78
CA ALA A 30 1.91 4.84 2.85
C ALA A 30 3.03 4.45 3.81
N ARG A 31 3.90 5.39 4.18
CA ARG A 31 5.02 5.19 5.11
C ARG A 31 4.64 5.40 6.56
N THR A 32 3.49 6.02 6.80
CA THR A 32 3.01 6.36 8.14
C THR A 32 1.50 6.19 8.22
N GLY A 33 0.98 6.05 9.45
CA GLY A 33 -0.46 6.03 9.68
C GLY A 33 -1.15 7.35 9.33
N GLU A 34 -0.45 8.49 9.39
CA GLU A 34 -0.99 9.79 8.98
C GLU A 34 -1.18 9.86 7.47
N GLU A 35 -0.15 9.49 6.70
CA GLU A 35 -0.22 9.39 5.24
C GLU A 35 -1.30 8.39 4.81
N ALA A 36 -1.39 7.24 5.48
CA ALA A 36 -2.43 6.26 5.19
C ALA A 36 -3.84 6.84 5.39
N ARG A 37 -4.07 7.66 6.42
CA ARG A 37 -5.38 8.31 6.66
C ARG A 37 -5.75 9.32 5.58
N ASP A 38 -4.77 10.05 5.07
CA ASP A 38 -4.96 10.99 3.97
C ASP A 38 -5.31 10.27 2.66
N ILE A 39 -4.77 9.07 2.47
CA ILE A 39 -4.98 8.23 1.29
C ILE A 39 -6.29 7.41 1.38
N LEU A 40 -6.66 6.94 2.57
CA LEU A 40 -7.83 6.10 2.82
C LEU A 40 -9.13 6.71 2.27
N ASN A 41 -9.26 8.04 2.32
CA ASN A 41 -10.49 8.74 1.92
C ASN A 41 -10.54 9.10 0.42
N GLN A 42 -9.50 8.79 -0.36
CA GLN A 42 -9.42 9.21 -1.76
C GLN A 42 -10.17 8.29 -2.71
N GLN A 43 -10.30 7.01 -2.36
CA GLN A 43 -10.99 5.98 -3.15
C GLN A 43 -11.37 4.77 -2.29
N GLU A 44 -12.14 3.85 -2.85
CA GLU A 44 -12.38 2.54 -2.24
C GLU A 44 -11.17 1.63 -2.42
N TRP A 45 -10.87 0.84 -1.40
CA TRP A 45 -9.74 -0.10 -1.38
C TRP A 45 -10.27 -1.51 -1.25
N ASP A 46 -9.73 -2.43 -2.05
CA ASP A 46 -10.09 -3.83 -1.96
C ASP A 46 -9.40 -4.50 -0.75
N ILE A 47 -8.15 -4.12 -0.47
CA ILE A 47 -7.33 -4.63 0.63
C ILE A 47 -6.52 -3.49 1.23
N ILE A 48 -6.41 -3.48 2.56
CA ILE A 48 -5.47 -2.65 3.32
C ILE A 48 -4.53 -3.59 4.07
N LEU A 49 -3.23 -3.44 3.85
CA LEU A 49 -2.16 -4.14 4.56
C LEU A 49 -1.50 -3.16 5.53
N LEU A 50 -1.39 -3.55 6.80
CA LEU A 50 -0.81 -2.77 7.91
C LEU A 50 0.44 -3.47 8.45
#